data_AF-A0A915DJM0-F1
#
_entry.id   AF-A0A915DJM0-F1
#
_cell.length_a   1.000
_cell.length_b   1.000
_cell.length_c   1.000
_cell.angle_alpha   90.00
_cell.angle_beta   90.00
_cell.angle_gamma   90.00
#
_symmetry.space_group_name_H-M   'P 1'
#
loop_
_entity.id
_entity.type
_entity.pdbx_description
1 polymer ?
#
loop_
_entity_poly.entity_id
_entity_poly.type
_entity_poly.pdbx_seq_one_letter_code
_entity_poly.pdbx_strand_id
1 'polypeptide(L)'
;MWKTSLSTLLFCLFTFIEAKQDGCEDGTDNVIRIEDTSKGEGVIQFEEVQILTYDARKQPVCLEGQGIITLPGFVRISSGEMKVSQPINPKKPLWIDLTAEQNSFFIGKICDGGQSQSSFVPDDICSYDVCEFLGKECKHLQKADRIQLAKIFPRMIPLSAATLSQVDGEWRLEAALRQDDKLLAFARQYLRALWRGCESSFRKERFGHARLFCQHGYTFGELYGTTYANGDQGNPLQWAQYSMQCSYVKTVRALIVAVRLYTGRAVDVIGYSLGVPVSRKAILGGRCVDTGEDLGAPLTKFIDTFVGVAGPNHGIALQLGAISIPGYFACLHQMTGLYSGVCPAESMYLQDINRMIGYEGQQRFTIYSRTDQLVGYMVCGKVTSQVAAQNGEKIYADKNHDNTWLESFPIQMSMVRDHVVI
;
A
#
# COMPACT_ATOMS: atom_id res chain seq x y z
N MET A 1 36.44 -53.13 -47.53
CA MET A 1 36.80 -53.40 -46.12
C MET A 1 36.64 -52.10 -45.32
N TRP A 2 35.84 -52.18 -44.24
CA TRP A 2 35.85 -51.28 -43.07
C TRP A 2 35.26 -49.88 -43.26
N LYS A 3 33.97 -49.74 -42.96
CA LYS A 3 33.38 -49.40 -41.64
C LYS A 3 33.37 -47.90 -41.39
N THR A 4 32.20 -47.33 -41.68
CA THR A 4 31.46 -46.36 -40.85
C THR A 4 32.28 -45.70 -39.72
N SER A 5 32.43 -44.39 -39.80
CA SER A 5 32.52 -43.58 -38.60
C SER A 5 31.56 -42.41 -38.75
N LEU A 6 30.30 -42.74 -38.44
CA LEU A 6 29.14 -41.87 -38.22
C LEU A 6 29.36 -41.00 -36.96
N SER A 7 30.56 -40.45 -36.81
CA SER A 7 31.10 -39.96 -35.53
C SER A 7 31.41 -38.46 -35.56
N THR A 8 31.29 -37.81 -36.72
CA THR A 8 31.57 -36.38 -36.88
C THR A 8 30.32 -35.53 -37.08
N LEU A 9 29.13 -36.15 -37.15
CA LEU A 9 27.84 -35.46 -37.21
C LEU A 9 27.01 -35.58 -35.91
N LEU A 10 27.54 -36.23 -34.87
CA LEU A 10 26.87 -36.42 -33.57
C LEU A 10 27.40 -35.48 -32.48
N PHE A 11 28.12 -34.42 -32.84
CA PHE A 11 28.66 -33.42 -31.92
C PHE A 11 28.03 -32.02 -32.07
N CYS A 12 26.90 -31.92 -32.78
CA CYS A 12 26.06 -30.70 -32.87
C CYS A 12 24.71 -30.83 -32.15
N LEU A 13 24.49 -31.90 -31.38
CA LEU A 13 23.40 -32.00 -30.41
C LEU A 13 24.01 -32.32 -29.04
N PHE A 14 24.94 -31.46 -28.59
CA PHE A 14 24.88 -31.05 -27.20
C PHE A 14 23.55 -30.32 -27.06
N THR A 15 22.49 -31.09 -26.84
CA THR A 15 21.38 -30.65 -26.03
C THR A 15 22.03 -30.08 -24.77
N PHE A 16 22.13 -28.76 -24.73
CA PHE A 16 21.82 -28.06 -23.51
C PHE A 16 20.46 -28.60 -23.10
N ILE A 17 20.48 -29.70 -22.34
CA ILE A 17 19.50 -29.87 -21.28
C ILE A 17 19.86 -28.72 -20.35
N GLU A 18 19.39 -27.51 -20.71
CA GLU A 18 18.84 -26.65 -19.69
C GLU A 18 17.90 -27.59 -18.95
N ALA A 19 18.32 -27.99 -17.74
CA ALA A 19 17.36 -28.46 -16.77
C ALA A 19 16.35 -27.32 -16.70
N LYS A 20 15.27 -27.46 -17.46
CA LYS A 20 14.13 -26.58 -17.44
C LYS A 20 13.71 -26.68 -15.99
N GLN A 21 14.09 -25.68 -15.20
CA GLN A 21 13.61 -25.57 -13.84
C GLN A 21 12.10 -25.53 -14.01
N ASP A 22 11.43 -26.64 -13.67
CA ASP A 22 10.00 -26.85 -13.96
C ASP A 22 9.26 -25.59 -13.56
N GLY A 23 8.90 -24.82 -14.59
CA GLY A 23 8.26 -23.53 -14.43
C GLY A 23 6.84 -23.80 -13.97
N CYS A 24 6.37 -23.07 -12.97
CA CYS A 24 5.02 -23.21 -12.47
C CYS A 24 3.99 -23.02 -13.59
N GLU A 25 3.30 -24.08 -14.00
CA GLU A 25 2.28 -24.01 -15.04
C GLU A 25 0.95 -23.52 -14.45
N ASP A 26 0.45 -22.39 -14.99
CA ASP A 26 -0.79 -21.77 -14.52
C ASP A 26 -2.00 -22.69 -14.78
N GLY A 27 -2.78 -22.95 -13.73
CA GLY A 27 -3.92 -23.86 -13.77
C GLY A 27 -3.60 -25.31 -13.47
N THR A 28 -2.31 -25.68 -13.41
CA THR A 28 -1.86 -27.05 -13.10
C THR A 28 -1.13 -27.10 -11.78
N ASP A 29 -0.04 -26.33 -11.64
CA ASP A 29 0.85 -26.44 -10.48
C ASP A 29 0.51 -25.42 -9.38
N ASN A 30 -0.05 -24.27 -9.73
CA ASN A 30 -0.38 -23.19 -8.78
C ASN A 30 -1.76 -23.33 -8.12
N VAL A 31 -2.29 -24.55 -8.03
CA VAL A 31 -3.67 -24.83 -7.59
C VAL A 31 -3.73 -25.28 -6.13
N ILE A 32 -4.58 -24.62 -5.34
CA ILE A 32 -5.03 -25.06 -4.01
C ILE A 32 -6.46 -25.59 -4.16
N ARG A 33 -6.70 -26.83 -3.75
CA ARG A 33 -8.03 -27.46 -3.75
C ARG A 33 -8.61 -27.33 -2.36
N ILE A 34 -9.86 -26.87 -2.24
CA ILE A 34 -10.55 -26.82 -0.93
C ILE A 34 -11.39 -28.07 -0.76
N GLU A 35 -11.18 -28.77 0.34
CA GLU A 35 -11.97 -29.94 0.71
C GLU A 35 -13.08 -29.57 1.70
N ASP A 36 -14.33 -29.84 1.29
CA ASP A 36 -15.46 -29.82 2.20
C ASP A 36 -15.43 -31.07 3.08
N THR A 37 -15.37 -30.85 4.39
CA THR A 37 -15.26 -31.93 5.38
C THR A 37 -16.54 -32.11 6.20
N SER A 38 -17.63 -31.44 5.81
CA SER A 38 -18.96 -31.56 6.42
C SER A 38 -19.67 -32.89 6.13
N LYS A 39 -19.04 -33.80 5.36
CA LYS A 39 -19.55 -35.13 4.99
C LYS A 39 -20.95 -35.12 4.38
N GLY A 40 -21.35 -34.01 3.75
CA GLY A 40 -22.66 -33.87 3.12
C GLY A 40 -23.80 -33.51 4.07
N GLU A 41 -23.51 -33.19 5.34
CA GLU A 41 -24.49 -32.78 6.34
C GLU A 41 -24.59 -31.25 6.51
N GLY A 42 -23.66 -30.50 5.90
CA GLY A 42 -23.66 -29.04 5.91
C GLY A 42 -24.83 -28.43 5.13
N VAL A 43 -25.35 -27.30 5.63
CA VAL A 43 -26.35 -26.49 4.91
C VAL A 43 -25.74 -25.87 3.65
N ILE A 44 -24.47 -25.48 3.71
CA ILE A 44 -23.67 -25.00 2.59
C ILE A 44 -22.60 -26.06 2.32
N GLN A 45 -22.51 -26.49 1.06
CA GLN A 45 -21.57 -27.52 0.61
C GLN A 45 -20.69 -26.96 -0.51
N PHE A 46 -19.40 -27.28 -0.48
CA PHE A 46 -18.43 -26.88 -1.50
C PHE A 46 -17.97 -28.11 -2.29
N GLU A 47 -18.16 -28.07 -3.61
CA GLU A 47 -17.82 -29.16 -4.53
C GLU A 47 -16.70 -28.69 -5.48
N GLU A 48 -15.57 -29.41 -5.48
CA GLU A 48 -14.43 -29.25 -6.41
C GLU A 48 -13.89 -27.81 -6.53
N VAL A 49 -13.81 -27.09 -5.42
CA VAL A 49 -13.32 -25.72 -5.40
C VAL A 49 -11.80 -25.67 -5.61
N GLN A 50 -11.39 -24.94 -6.65
CA GLN A 50 -9.99 -24.73 -6.99
C GLN A 50 -9.64 -23.24 -6.93
N ILE A 51 -8.54 -22.94 -6.27
CA ILE A 51 -7.99 -21.60 -6.08
C ILE A 51 -6.60 -21.57 -6.70
N LEU A 52 -6.43 -20.71 -7.70
CA LEU A 52 -5.14 -20.44 -8.31
C LEU A 52 -4.39 -19.39 -7.52
N THR A 53 -3.09 -19.57 -7.37
CA THR A 53 -2.22 -18.72 -6.57
C THR A 53 -1.21 -17.99 -7.44
N TYR A 54 -0.98 -16.71 -7.11
CA TYR A 54 -0.11 -15.83 -7.88
C TYR A 54 0.70 -14.90 -6.97
N ASP A 55 1.89 -14.52 -7.44
CA ASP A 55 2.72 -13.53 -6.77
C ASP A 55 2.20 -12.10 -7.00
N ALA A 56 2.85 -11.12 -6.40
CA ALA A 56 2.50 -9.71 -6.58
C ALA A 56 2.63 -9.21 -8.04
N ARG A 57 3.31 -9.95 -8.92
CA ARG A 57 3.44 -9.68 -10.36
C ARG A 57 2.42 -10.47 -11.19
N LYS A 58 1.49 -11.17 -10.55
CA LYS A 58 0.48 -12.03 -11.16
C LYS A 58 1.08 -13.22 -11.94
N GLN A 59 2.26 -13.67 -11.54
CA GLN A 59 2.85 -14.90 -12.06
C GLN A 59 2.40 -16.08 -11.20
N PRO A 60 2.12 -17.26 -11.80
CA PRO A 60 1.73 -18.45 -11.06
C PRO A 60 2.82 -18.84 -10.07
N VAL A 61 2.43 -19.23 -8.86
CA VAL A 61 3.39 -19.65 -7.82
C VAL A 61 3.08 -21.04 -7.33
N CYS A 62 4.11 -21.87 -7.32
CA CYS A 62 4.06 -23.20 -6.75
C CYS A 62 5.42 -23.58 -6.19
N LEU A 63 5.40 -24.61 -5.36
CA LEU A 63 6.57 -25.26 -4.82
C LEU A 63 6.31 -26.76 -4.89
N GLU A 64 7.24 -27.51 -5.49
CA GLU A 64 7.13 -28.96 -5.65
C GLU A 64 5.82 -29.39 -6.35
N GLY A 65 5.38 -28.61 -7.36
CA GLY A 65 4.14 -28.88 -8.11
C GLY A 65 2.84 -28.57 -7.35
N GLN A 66 2.92 -27.87 -6.22
CA GLN A 66 1.75 -27.48 -5.41
C GLN A 66 1.63 -25.97 -5.26
N GLY A 67 0.40 -25.46 -5.32
CA GLY A 67 0.11 -24.03 -5.15
C GLY A 67 0.49 -23.54 -3.76
N ILE A 68 1.16 -22.40 -3.69
CA ILE A 68 1.56 -21.77 -2.43
C ILE A 68 1.04 -20.35 -2.33
N ILE A 69 0.72 -19.92 -1.12
CA ILE A 69 0.31 -18.53 -0.88
C ILE A 69 1.55 -17.67 -0.74
N THR A 70 1.66 -16.61 -1.53
CA THR A 70 2.68 -15.57 -1.32
C THR A 70 2.07 -14.29 -0.81
N LEU A 71 2.72 -13.66 0.16
CA LEU A 71 2.31 -12.38 0.70
C LEU A 71 3.39 -11.30 0.44
N PRO A 72 3.03 -10.17 -0.20
CA PRO A 72 1.75 -9.93 -0.89
C PRO A 72 1.62 -10.75 -2.19
N GLY A 73 0.38 -11.04 -2.59
CA GLY A 73 0.09 -11.87 -3.77
C GLY A 73 -1.37 -11.78 -4.19
N PHE A 74 -1.82 -12.71 -5.03
CA PHE A 74 -3.21 -12.80 -5.47
C PHE A 74 -3.69 -14.25 -5.48
N VAL A 75 -4.99 -14.42 -5.27
CA VAL A 75 -5.68 -15.69 -5.50
C VAL A 75 -6.83 -15.51 -6.47
N ARG A 76 -7.17 -16.55 -7.22
CA ARG A 76 -8.32 -16.56 -8.13
C ARG A 76 -9.07 -17.87 -8.00
N ILE A 77 -10.37 -17.81 -7.75
CA ILE A 77 -11.22 -19.00 -7.81
C ILE A 77 -11.39 -19.37 -9.29
N SER A 78 -10.83 -20.50 -9.70
CA SER A 78 -10.89 -20.98 -11.10
C SER A 78 -12.12 -21.83 -11.37
N SER A 79 -12.49 -22.68 -10.42
CA SER A 79 -13.64 -23.57 -10.50
C SER A 79 -14.20 -23.88 -9.11
N GLY A 80 -15.39 -24.48 -9.09
CA GLY A 80 -16.04 -24.94 -7.87
C GLY A 80 -17.49 -24.51 -7.79
N GLU A 81 -18.30 -25.37 -7.20
CA GLU A 81 -19.71 -25.11 -6.97
C GLU A 81 -19.99 -25.01 -5.47
N MET A 82 -20.82 -24.03 -5.11
CA MET A 82 -21.37 -23.91 -3.77
C MET A 82 -22.85 -24.26 -3.82
N LYS A 83 -23.24 -25.27 -3.06
CA LYS A 83 -24.62 -25.72 -2.94
C LYS A 83 -25.18 -25.26 -1.61
N VAL A 84 -26.24 -24.47 -1.66
CA VAL A 84 -27.00 -24.03 -0.49
C VAL A 84 -28.26 -24.88 -0.43
N SER A 85 -28.38 -25.74 0.58
CA SER A 85 -29.53 -26.66 0.72
C SER A 85 -30.75 -25.99 1.36
N GLN A 86 -30.53 -24.96 2.20
CA GLN A 86 -31.57 -24.20 2.88
C GLN A 86 -31.23 -22.71 2.87
N PRO A 87 -32.21 -21.81 2.63
CA PRO A 87 -32.00 -20.37 2.74
C PRO A 87 -31.40 -19.95 4.08
N ILE A 88 -30.31 -19.19 4.05
CA ILE A 88 -29.72 -18.58 5.25
C ILE A 88 -30.54 -17.34 5.64
N ASN A 89 -30.73 -17.13 6.95
CA ASN A 89 -31.53 -16.01 7.43
C ASN A 89 -30.75 -14.69 7.23
N PRO A 90 -31.26 -13.74 6.41
CA PRO A 90 -30.54 -12.51 6.11
C PRO A 90 -30.56 -11.48 7.24
N LYS A 91 -31.40 -11.67 8.27
CA LYS A 91 -31.52 -10.76 9.41
C LYS A 91 -30.58 -11.11 10.56
N LYS A 92 -29.79 -12.17 10.40
CA LYS A 92 -28.90 -12.69 11.44
C LYS A 92 -27.48 -12.77 10.89
N PRO A 93 -26.47 -12.48 11.73
CA PRO A 93 -25.09 -12.55 11.31
C PRO A 93 -24.74 -13.99 10.90
N LEU A 94 -23.87 -14.10 9.90
CA LEU A 94 -23.31 -15.37 9.45
C LEU A 94 -21.82 -15.36 9.81
N TRP A 95 -21.48 -15.95 10.94
CA TRP A 95 -20.11 -15.96 11.44
C TRP A 95 -19.26 -16.99 10.70
N ILE A 96 -18.02 -16.62 10.40
CA ILE A 96 -16.96 -17.57 10.05
C ILE A 96 -15.96 -17.61 11.18
N ASP A 97 -15.85 -18.76 11.83
CA ASP A 97 -14.87 -19.01 12.89
C ASP A 97 -13.66 -19.71 12.30
N LEU A 98 -12.50 -19.09 12.44
CA LEU A 98 -11.24 -19.62 11.92
C LEU A 98 -10.46 -20.35 13.02
N THR A 99 -9.86 -21.47 12.63
CA THR A 99 -8.75 -22.10 13.36
C THR A 99 -7.53 -22.03 12.45
N ALA A 100 -6.44 -21.43 12.93
CA ALA A 100 -5.22 -21.26 12.15
C ALA A 100 -4.03 -21.69 12.99
N GLU A 101 -3.27 -22.67 12.51
CA GLU A 101 -2.12 -23.23 13.20
C GLU A 101 -0.95 -23.36 12.24
N GLN A 102 0.20 -22.83 12.64
CA GLN A 102 1.45 -22.99 11.92
C GLN A 102 2.22 -24.17 12.48
N ASN A 103 2.82 -24.97 11.60
CA ASN A 103 3.75 -26.05 11.95
C ASN A 103 5.10 -25.46 12.43
N SER A 104 5.09 -24.79 13.58
CA SER A 104 6.23 -24.07 14.16
C SER A 104 6.16 -24.14 15.68
N PHE A 105 7.29 -24.47 16.31
CA PHE A 105 7.42 -24.54 17.77
C PHE A 105 7.14 -23.20 18.46
N PHE A 106 7.44 -22.09 17.80
CA PHE A 106 7.34 -20.74 18.38
C PHE A 106 5.98 -20.07 18.14
N ILE A 107 5.31 -20.39 17.03
CA ILE A 107 4.10 -19.69 16.60
C ILE A 107 2.85 -20.52 16.92
N GLY A 108 2.87 -21.82 16.60
CA GLY A 108 1.79 -22.75 16.92
C GLY A 108 0.41 -22.26 16.46
N LYS A 109 -0.58 -22.38 17.34
CA LYS A 109 -1.97 -22.02 17.06
C LYS A 109 -2.19 -20.53 17.30
N ILE A 110 -2.69 -19.81 16.28
CA ILE A 110 -2.98 -18.37 16.32
C ILE A 110 -4.48 -18.11 16.51
N CYS A 111 -5.34 -18.86 15.83
CA CYS A 111 -6.78 -18.83 16.03
C CYS A 111 -7.26 -20.22 16.43
N ASP A 112 -8.19 -20.31 17.38
CA ASP A 112 -8.84 -21.53 17.82
C ASP A 112 -10.36 -21.34 17.85
N GLY A 113 -11.06 -21.87 16.85
CA GLY A 113 -12.52 -21.81 16.79
C GLY A 113 -13.08 -20.40 16.88
N GLY A 114 -12.44 -19.43 16.21
CA GLY A 114 -12.88 -18.04 16.19
C GLY A 114 -12.24 -17.15 17.26
N GLN A 115 -11.49 -17.71 18.22
CA GLN A 115 -10.81 -16.97 19.26
C GLN A 115 -9.31 -16.86 19.00
N SER A 116 -8.74 -15.68 19.17
CA SER A 116 -7.31 -15.48 19.09
C SER A 116 -6.59 -16.10 20.29
N GLN A 117 -5.50 -16.78 19.98
CA GLN A 117 -4.54 -17.33 20.95
C GLN A 117 -3.24 -16.51 20.97
N SER A 118 -3.19 -15.41 20.21
CA SER A 118 -2.00 -14.60 19.99
C SER A 118 -2.22 -13.16 20.42
N SER A 119 -1.26 -12.57 21.14
CA SER A 119 -1.30 -11.14 21.49
C SER A 119 -1.18 -10.20 20.29
N PHE A 120 -0.81 -10.73 19.11
CA PHE A 120 -0.61 -9.95 17.89
C PHE A 120 -1.80 -10.01 16.93
N VAL A 121 -2.73 -10.96 17.15
CA VAL A 121 -3.91 -11.15 16.29
C VAL A 121 -5.15 -10.86 17.12
N PRO A 122 -5.94 -9.84 16.81
CA PRO A 122 -7.20 -9.60 17.51
C PRO A 122 -8.28 -10.62 17.10
N ASP A 123 -9.28 -10.82 17.96
CA ASP A 123 -10.36 -11.80 17.77
C ASP A 123 -11.20 -11.55 16.51
N ASP A 124 -11.32 -10.30 16.07
CA ASP A 124 -12.03 -9.90 14.85
C ASP A 124 -11.37 -10.41 13.56
N ILE A 125 -10.11 -10.83 13.61
CA ILE A 125 -9.44 -11.56 12.52
C ILE A 125 -9.78 -13.06 12.57
N CYS A 126 -9.99 -13.61 13.76
CA CYS A 126 -10.30 -15.03 13.94
C CYS A 126 -11.80 -15.33 13.75
N SER A 127 -12.70 -14.39 14.03
CA SER A 127 -14.14 -14.52 13.77
C SER A 127 -14.75 -13.22 13.26
N TYR A 128 -15.48 -13.30 12.14
CA TYR A 128 -16.14 -12.14 11.52
C TYR A 128 -17.43 -12.51 10.78
N ASP A 129 -18.28 -11.52 10.48
CA ASP A 129 -19.52 -11.71 9.72
C ASP A 129 -19.22 -11.79 8.21
N VAL A 130 -19.45 -12.97 7.63
CA VAL A 130 -19.26 -13.25 6.20
C VAL A 130 -20.14 -12.36 5.32
N CYS A 131 -21.37 -12.08 5.75
CA CYS A 131 -22.29 -11.29 4.95
C CYS A 131 -21.95 -9.79 4.95
N GLU A 132 -21.30 -9.29 5.99
CA GLU A 132 -20.71 -7.95 6.00
C GLU A 132 -19.58 -7.86 4.95
N PHE A 133 -18.71 -8.87 4.90
CA PHE A 133 -17.62 -8.94 3.92
C PHE A 133 -18.11 -9.12 2.47
N LEU A 134 -19.06 -10.02 2.23
CA LEU A 134 -19.60 -10.30 0.89
C LEU A 134 -20.50 -9.18 0.36
N GLY A 135 -21.02 -8.32 1.24
CA GLY A 135 -21.93 -7.23 0.88
C GLY A 135 -23.11 -7.71 0.03
N LYS A 136 -23.22 -7.21 -1.20
CA LYS A 136 -24.35 -7.52 -2.10
C LYS A 136 -24.40 -8.98 -2.54
N GLU A 137 -23.29 -9.70 -2.48
CA GLU A 137 -23.23 -11.10 -2.92
C GLU A 137 -23.81 -12.07 -1.87
N CYS A 138 -23.99 -11.64 -0.61
CA CYS A 138 -24.66 -12.45 0.43
C CYS A 138 -26.11 -12.82 0.04
N LYS A 139 -26.75 -12.07 -0.88
CA LYS A 139 -28.09 -12.40 -1.41
C LYS A 139 -28.16 -13.81 -2.02
N HIS A 140 -27.04 -14.34 -2.52
CA HIS A 140 -26.97 -15.67 -3.11
C HIS A 140 -27.15 -16.78 -2.07
N LEU A 141 -26.88 -16.52 -0.79
CA LEU A 141 -27.07 -17.47 0.31
C LEU A 141 -28.52 -17.51 0.83
N GLN A 142 -29.36 -16.57 0.40
CA GLN A 142 -30.75 -16.43 0.86
C GLN A 142 -31.73 -17.33 0.10
N LYS A 143 -31.25 -18.17 -0.82
CA LYS A 143 -32.05 -19.13 -1.58
C LYS A 143 -31.32 -20.47 -1.63
N ALA A 144 -32.09 -21.54 -1.64
CA ALA A 144 -31.53 -22.85 -1.96
C ALA A 144 -31.17 -22.87 -3.44
N ASP A 145 -29.88 -22.97 -3.74
CA ASP A 145 -29.35 -22.86 -5.10
C ASP A 145 -27.99 -23.55 -5.22
N ARG A 146 -27.61 -23.85 -6.47
CA ARG A 146 -26.28 -24.33 -6.85
C ARG A 146 -25.57 -23.21 -7.61
N ILE A 147 -24.48 -22.72 -7.04
CA ILE A 147 -23.85 -21.48 -7.47
C ILE A 147 -22.41 -21.73 -7.88
N GLN A 148 -22.09 -21.37 -9.11
CA GLN A 148 -20.74 -21.45 -9.66
C GLN A 148 -19.87 -20.32 -9.10
N LEU A 149 -18.87 -20.66 -8.27
CA LEU A 149 -18.09 -19.67 -7.52
C LEU A 149 -17.26 -18.75 -8.42
N ALA A 150 -16.72 -19.27 -9.52
CA ALA A 150 -15.98 -18.48 -10.51
C ALA A 150 -16.82 -17.37 -11.16
N LYS A 151 -18.16 -17.49 -11.15
CA LYS A 151 -19.07 -16.44 -11.65
C LYS A 151 -19.29 -15.33 -10.63
N ILE A 152 -19.32 -15.65 -9.33
CA ILE A 152 -19.47 -14.65 -8.25
C ILE A 152 -18.14 -13.89 -8.06
N PHE A 153 -17.01 -14.60 -8.11
CA PHE A 153 -15.69 -14.05 -7.86
C PHE A 153 -14.79 -14.16 -9.11
N PRO A 154 -15.11 -13.44 -10.20
CA PRO A 154 -14.38 -13.57 -11.46
C PRO A 154 -13.00 -12.89 -11.44
N ARG A 155 -12.70 -12.11 -10.41
CA ARG A 155 -11.48 -11.31 -10.31
C ARG A 155 -10.49 -11.94 -9.34
N MET A 156 -9.20 -11.68 -9.60
CA MET A 156 -8.14 -11.97 -8.62
C MET A 156 -8.39 -11.18 -7.34
N ILE A 157 -8.37 -11.87 -6.22
CA ILE A 157 -8.50 -11.32 -4.87
C ILE A 157 -7.07 -11.02 -4.38
N PRO A 158 -6.74 -9.75 -4.05
CA PRO A 158 -5.44 -9.41 -3.54
C PRO A 158 -5.27 -9.97 -2.12
N LEU A 159 -4.09 -10.54 -1.86
CA LEU A 159 -3.64 -10.91 -0.53
C LEU A 159 -2.60 -9.90 -0.07
N SER A 160 -2.94 -9.11 0.94
CA SER A 160 -2.01 -8.16 1.56
C SER A 160 -1.20 -8.87 2.65
N ALA A 161 0.04 -8.43 2.82
CA ALA A 161 0.81 -8.79 4.01
C ALA A 161 0.26 -8.01 5.20
N ALA A 162 -0.83 -8.49 5.81
CA ALA A 162 -1.25 -7.98 7.10
C ALA A 162 -0.19 -8.41 8.14
N THR A 163 0.61 -7.43 8.56
CA THR A 163 1.46 -7.34 9.78
C THR A 163 2.34 -8.48 10.26
N LEU A 164 2.27 -9.67 9.69
CA LEU A 164 2.94 -10.85 10.20
C LEU A 164 4.04 -11.22 9.20
N SER A 165 5.25 -10.71 9.43
CA SER A 165 6.48 -11.23 8.81
C SER A 165 6.76 -12.70 9.17
N GLN A 166 5.95 -13.28 10.07
CA GLN A 166 6.04 -14.65 10.59
C GLN A 166 5.13 -15.65 9.86
N VAL A 167 4.50 -15.25 8.75
CA VAL A 167 3.60 -16.13 7.97
C VAL A 167 4.32 -17.21 7.17
N ASP A 168 5.65 -17.17 7.10
CA ASP A 168 6.46 -18.21 6.46
C ASP A 168 6.27 -19.56 7.14
N GLY A 169 5.74 -20.54 6.41
CA GLY A 169 5.66 -21.90 6.89
C GLY A 169 4.47 -22.69 6.36
N GLU A 170 4.31 -23.87 6.93
CA GLU A 170 3.15 -24.74 6.69
C GLU A 170 2.05 -24.41 7.67
N TRP A 171 0.84 -24.28 7.14
CA TRP A 171 -0.35 -23.88 7.86
C TRP A 171 -1.44 -24.92 7.72
N ARG A 172 -2.11 -25.18 8.84
CA ARG A 172 -3.40 -25.83 8.89
C ARG A 172 -4.46 -24.76 9.14
N LEU A 173 -5.37 -24.61 8.19
CA LEU A 173 -6.52 -23.70 8.29
C LEU A 173 -7.81 -24.50 8.37
N GLU A 174 -8.69 -24.10 9.26
CA GLU A 174 -10.06 -24.59 9.35
C GLU A 174 -11.00 -23.40 9.42
N ALA A 175 -12.15 -23.51 8.74
CA ALA A 175 -13.17 -22.49 8.75
C ALA A 175 -14.53 -23.14 9.02
N ALA A 176 -15.22 -22.66 10.06
CA ALA A 176 -16.56 -23.09 10.43
C ALA A 176 -17.54 -21.93 10.18
N LEU A 177 -18.52 -22.13 9.30
CA LEU A 177 -19.62 -21.16 9.15
C LEU A 177 -20.72 -21.47 10.16
N ARG A 178 -21.17 -20.46 10.91
CA ARG A 178 -22.22 -20.59 11.92
C ARG A 178 -23.27 -19.48 11.81
N GLN A 179 -24.51 -19.84 12.11
CA GLN A 179 -25.59 -18.89 12.37
C GLN A 179 -26.38 -19.40 13.58
N ASP A 180 -26.53 -18.57 14.62
CA ASP A 180 -27.14 -18.96 15.90
C ASP A 180 -26.52 -20.24 16.50
N ASP A 181 -25.19 -20.31 16.56
CA ASP A 181 -24.41 -21.47 17.04
C ASP A 181 -24.56 -22.78 16.25
N LYS A 182 -25.45 -22.82 15.24
CA LYS A 182 -25.60 -23.96 14.33
C LYS A 182 -24.48 -23.95 13.30
N LEU A 183 -23.73 -25.05 13.21
CA LEU A 183 -22.75 -25.27 12.14
C LEU A 183 -23.46 -25.45 10.80
N LEU A 184 -23.11 -24.60 9.83
CA LEU A 184 -23.69 -24.56 8.49
C LEU A 184 -22.74 -25.11 7.43
N ALA A 185 -21.43 -24.91 7.59
CA ALA A 185 -20.39 -25.41 6.70
C ALA A 185 -19.10 -25.60 7.49
N PHE A 186 -18.26 -26.54 7.05
CA PHE A 186 -16.92 -26.71 7.61
C PHE A 186 -15.93 -27.12 6.52
N ALA A 187 -14.85 -26.36 6.39
CA ALA A 187 -13.78 -26.61 5.44
C ALA A 187 -12.44 -26.67 6.18
N ARG A 188 -11.56 -27.56 5.71
CA ARG A 188 -10.20 -27.70 6.22
C ARG A 188 -9.24 -27.69 5.05
N GLN A 189 -8.15 -26.94 5.19
CA GLN A 189 -7.08 -26.92 4.21
C GLN A 189 -5.70 -26.89 4.84
N TYR A 190 -4.77 -27.63 4.24
CA TYR A 190 -3.35 -27.49 4.49
C TYR A 190 -2.74 -26.68 3.35
N LEU A 191 -1.96 -25.65 3.69
CA LEU A 191 -1.28 -24.82 2.72
C LEU A 191 0.08 -24.36 3.21
N ARG A 192 0.98 -24.07 2.28
CA ARG A 192 2.26 -23.41 2.60
C ARG A 192 2.16 -21.95 2.20
N ALA A 193 2.54 -21.08 3.12
CA ALA A 193 2.59 -19.64 2.93
C ALA A 193 4.04 -19.15 2.97
N LEU A 194 4.37 -18.23 2.07
CA LEU A 194 5.68 -17.61 1.94
C LEU A 194 5.52 -16.08 1.91
N TRP A 195 6.01 -15.43 2.95
CA TRP A 195 6.27 -14.01 3.00
C TRP A 195 7.43 -13.68 2.07
N ARG A 196 7.14 -13.03 0.94
CA ARG A 196 8.18 -12.58 0.00
C ARG A 196 8.62 -11.13 0.23
N GLY A 197 8.23 -10.59 1.38
CA GLY A 197 8.50 -9.22 1.76
C GLY A 197 8.13 -8.22 0.68
N CYS A 198 8.84 -7.10 0.69
CA CYS A 198 8.61 -5.98 -0.20
C CYS A 198 9.39 -6.08 -1.53
N GLU A 199 10.03 -7.22 -1.79
CA GLU A 199 10.97 -7.42 -2.89
C GLU A 199 10.29 -7.66 -4.25
N SER A 200 9.04 -8.15 -4.26
CA SER A 200 8.34 -8.59 -5.48
C SER A 200 7.27 -7.63 -5.99
N SER A 201 6.79 -6.67 -5.18
CA SER A 201 5.46 -6.05 -5.34
C SER A 201 5.44 -4.71 -6.06
N PHE A 202 6.59 -4.09 -6.30
CA PHE A 202 6.65 -2.73 -6.80
C PHE A 202 7.19 -2.66 -8.23
N ARG A 203 6.34 -2.22 -9.17
CA ARG A 203 6.82 -1.75 -10.49
C ARG A 203 7.79 -0.59 -10.27
N LYS A 204 8.99 -0.70 -10.88
CA LYS A 204 10.13 0.22 -10.72
C LYS A 204 9.73 1.69 -10.93
N GLU A 205 8.77 1.95 -11.80
CA GLU A 205 8.33 3.30 -12.19
C GLU A 205 7.32 3.94 -11.23
N ARG A 206 6.52 3.17 -10.46
CA ARG A 206 5.41 3.74 -9.66
C ARG A 206 5.65 3.74 -8.15
N PHE A 207 6.60 2.95 -7.65
CA PHE A 207 6.83 2.78 -6.22
C PHE A 207 8.33 2.68 -5.86
N GLY A 208 9.18 3.37 -6.63
CA GLY A 208 10.64 3.34 -6.42
C GLY A 208 11.08 3.76 -5.01
N HIS A 209 10.34 4.69 -4.40
CA HIS A 209 10.63 5.18 -3.05
C HIS A 209 10.40 4.11 -1.98
N ALA A 210 9.19 3.53 -1.93
CA ALA A 210 8.87 2.45 -1.00
C ALA A 210 9.79 1.24 -1.19
N ARG A 211 10.11 0.91 -2.46
CA ARG A 211 11.08 -0.15 -2.78
C ARG A 211 12.45 0.11 -2.16
N LEU A 212 12.97 1.35 -2.19
CA LEU A 212 14.27 1.65 -1.61
C LEU A 212 14.28 1.39 -0.10
N PHE A 213 13.27 1.90 0.62
CA PHE A 213 13.15 1.67 2.06
C PHE A 213 13.08 0.17 2.38
N CYS A 214 12.31 -0.57 1.58
CA CYS A 214 12.22 -2.01 1.71
C CYS A 214 13.54 -2.76 1.50
N GLN A 215 14.36 -2.33 0.52
CA GLN A 215 15.71 -2.88 0.34
C GLN A 215 16.63 -2.64 1.53
N HIS A 216 16.26 -1.72 2.42
CA HIS A 216 16.99 -1.38 3.65
C HIS A 216 16.28 -1.85 4.92
N GLY A 217 15.39 -2.85 4.80
CA GLY A 217 14.81 -3.57 5.93
C GLY A 217 13.47 -3.06 6.43
N TYR A 218 12.88 -2.02 5.81
CA TYR A 218 11.54 -1.57 6.16
C TYR A 218 10.46 -2.53 5.67
N THR A 219 9.40 -2.68 6.48
CA THR A 219 8.24 -3.53 6.19
C THR A 219 7.04 -2.72 5.71
N PHE A 220 6.00 -3.38 5.16
CA PHE A 220 4.72 -2.73 4.85
C PHE A 220 3.98 -2.21 6.09
N GLY A 221 4.32 -2.71 7.29
CA GLY A 221 3.86 -2.16 8.56
C GLY A 221 4.59 -0.89 8.99
N GLU A 222 5.52 -0.38 8.17
CA GLU A 222 6.31 0.83 8.46
C GLU A 222 6.25 1.85 7.31
N LEU A 223 5.63 1.49 6.18
CA LEU A 223 5.57 2.31 4.98
C LEU A 223 4.11 2.59 4.60
N TYR A 224 3.75 3.86 4.64
CA TYR A 224 2.38 4.32 4.43
C TYR A 224 2.33 5.46 3.42
N GLY A 225 1.26 5.51 2.65
CA GLY A 225 0.99 6.61 1.71
C GLY A 225 -0.51 6.82 1.58
N THR A 226 -0.92 8.05 1.33
CA THR A 226 -2.30 8.39 1.04
C THR A 226 -2.40 9.24 -0.22
N THR A 227 -3.50 9.06 -0.92
CA THR A 227 -3.93 9.93 -2.00
C THR A 227 -4.96 10.90 -1.42
N TYR A 228 -4.64 12.19 -1.35
CA TYR A 228 -5.56 13.21 -0.83
C TYR A 228 -6.31 13.97 -1.93
N ALA A 229 -6.00 13.74 -3.20
CA ALA A 229 -6.64 14.37 -4.36
C ALA A 229 -6.74 13.37 -5.53
N ASN A 230 -7.41 13.71 -6.63
CA ASN A 230 -7.74 12.74 -7.69
C ASN A 230 -6.59 12.42 -8.68
N GLY A 231 -5.37 12.90 -8.44
CA GLY A 231 -4.23 12.74 -9.35
C GLY A 231 -4.41 13.46 -10.70
N ASP A 232 -3.50 13.23 -11.64
CA ASP A 232 -3.49 13.91 -12.94
C ASP A 232 -4.75 13.69 -13.78
N GLN A 233 -5.50 12.60 -13.57
CA GLN A 233 -6.71 12.23 -14.32
C GLN A 233 -6.51 12.27 -15.86
N GLY A 234 -5.29 12.00 -16.33
CA GLY A 234 -4.93 12.13 -17.75
C GLY A 234 -4.76 13.57 -18.26
N ASN A 235 -4.82 14.56 -17.38
CA ASN A 235 -4.55 15.97 -17.65
C ASN A 235 -3.20 16.39 -17.00
N PRO A 236 -2.15 16.65 -17.79
CA PRO A 236 -0.83 17.03 -17.26
C PRO A 236 -0.82 18.39 -16.56
N LEU A 237 -1.88 19.19 -16.66
CA LEU A 237 -2.05 20.48 -15.98
C LEU A 237 -3.02 20.40 -14.78
N GLN A 238 -3.46 19.21 -14.39
CA GLN A 238 -4.41 19.04 -13.28
C GLN A 238 -3.89 19.60 -11.96
N TRP A 239 -2.58 19.56 -11.75
CA TRP A 239 -1.92 20.11 -10.56
C TRP A 239 -2.17 21.62 -10.37
N ALA A 240 -2.34 22.36 -11.47
CA ALA A 240 -2.61 23.79 -11.44
C ALA A 240 -4.04 24.14 -10.97
N GLN A 241 -4.91 23.12 -10.89
CA GLN A 241 -6.27 23.24 -10.38
C GLN A 241 -6.37 22.94 -8.88
N TYR A 242 -5.31 22.41 -8.25
CA TYR A 242 -5.33 22.08 -6.84
C TYR A 242 -5.11 23.32 -5.96
N SER A 243 -5.97 23.44 -4.95
CA SER A 243 -5.85 24.36 -3.82
C SER A 243 -5.62 23.56 -2.54
N MET A 244 -5.07 24.20 -1.52
CA MET A 244 -4.72 23.56 -0.25
C MET A 244 -5.98 23.46 0.64
N GLN A 245 -6.94 22.65 0.21
CA GLN A 245 -8.26 22.51 0.83
C GLN A 245 -8.19 21.82 2.20
N CYS A 246 -9.10 22.17 3.10
CA CYS A 246 -9.22 21.52 4.41
C CYS A 246 -9.42 20.00 4.30
N SER A 247 -10.15 19.54 3.28
CA SER A 247 -10.34 18.10 3.01
C SER A 247 -9.01 17.37 2.80
N TYR A 248 -8.08 17.97 2.05
CA TYR A 248 -6.76 17.39 1.78
C TYR A 248 -5.92 17.33 3.06
N VAL A 249 -5.93 18.43 3.82
CA VAL A 249 -5.25 18.54 5.11
C VAL A 249 -5.79 17.50 6.10
N LYS A 250 -7.11 17.34 6.20
CA LYS A 250 -7.76 16.35 7.07
C LYS A 250 -7.37 14.92 6.68
N THR A 251 -7.33 14.60 5.39
CA THR A 251 -6.90 13.27 4.91
C THR A 251 -5.44 12.96 5.31
N VAL A 252 -4.53 13.91 5.09
CA VAL A 252 -3.11 13.72 5.47
C VAL A 252 -2.96 13.63 7.00
N ARG A 253 -3.67 14.49 7.75
CA ARG A 253 -3.67 14.47 9.21
C ARG A 253 -4.21 13.15 9.76
N ALA A 254 -5.30 12.64 9.20
CA ALA A 254 -5.88 11.36 9.59
C ALA A 254 -4.91 10.21 9.37
N LEU A 255 -4.16 10.21 8.25
CA LEU A 255 -3.11 9.22 8.03
C LEU A 255 -2.02 9.29 9.11
N ILE A 256 -1.48 10.47 9.39
CA ILE A 256 -0.43 10.66 10.41
C ILE A 256 -0.91 10.14 11.78
N VAL A 257 -2.13 10.50 12.18
CA VAL A 257 -2.73 10.05 13.44
C VAL A 257 -2.96 8.54 13.45
N ALA A 258 -3.51 7.97 12.37
CA ALA A 258 -3.74 6.55 12.26
C ALA A 258 -2.43 5.74 12.36
N VAL A 259 -1.38 6.16 11.66
CA VAL A 259 -0.06 5.51 11.71
C VAL A 259 0.55 5.61 13.11
N ARG A 260 0.46 6.78 13.76
CA ARG A 260 0.95 6.97 15.14
C ARG A 260 0.23 6.05 16.14
N LEU A 261 -1.09 5.91 16.00
CA LEU A 261 -1.91 5.07 16.88
C LEU A 261 -1.67 3.58 16.60
N TYR A 262 -1.54 3.20 15.34
CA TYR A 262 -1.30 1.83 14.91
C TYR A 262 0.08 1.32 15.34
N THR A 263 1.14 2.09 15.07
CA THR A 263 2.52 1.66 15.34
C THR A 263 2.98 1.92 16.78
N GLY A 264 2.31 2.82 17.49
CA GLY A 264 2.76 3.25 18.81
C GLY A 264 4.02 4.14 18.79
N ARG A 265 4.56 4.49 17.62
CA ARG A 265 5.85 5.20 17.44
C ARG A 265 5.68 6.59 16.83
N ALA A 266 6.67 7.47 17.02
CA ALA A 266 6.74 8.71 16.27
C ALA A 266 6.83 8.42 14.76
N VAL A 267 6.30 9.32 13.94
CA VAL A 267 6.14 9.14 12.49
C VAL A 267 7.13 10.02 11.74
N ASP A 268 7.71 9.48 10.68
CA ASP A 268 8.48 10.25 9.70
C ASP A 268 7.58 10.65 8.52
N VAL A 269 7.61 11.92 8.16
CA VAL A 269 6.74 12.49 7.12
C VAL A 269 7.59 13.03 5.97
N ILE A 270 7.44 12.42 4.80
CA ILE A 270 8.06 12.88 3.56
C ILE A 270 6.97 13.46 2.66
N GLY A 271 7.04 14.76 2.40
CA GLY A 271 6.15 15.47 1.47
C GLY A 271 6.85 15.78 0.16
N TYR A 272 6.15 15.66 -0.97
CA TYR A 272 6.62 16.10 -2.28
C TYR A 272 5.71 17.15 -2.88
N SER A 273 6.29 18.21 -3.44
CA SER A 273 5.55 19.25 -4.17
C SER A 273 4.44 19.86 -3.29
N LEU A 274 3.20 19.92 -3.77
CA LEU A 274 2.02 20.34 -3.00
C LEU A 274 1.81 19.57 -1.69
N GLY A 275 2.31 18.34 -1.59
CA GLY A 275 2.25 17.54 -0.38
C GLY A 275 3.02 18.15 0.78
N VAL A 276 4.04 19.00 0.52
CA VAL A 276 4.82 19.69 1.55
C VAL A 276 3.97 20.68 2.34
N PRO A 277 3.39 21.75 1.75
CA PRO A 277 2.56 22.68 2.50
C PRO A 277 1.30 22.03 3.09
N VAL A 278 0.70 21.05 2.42
CA VAL A 278 -0.44 20.28 2.96
C VAL A 278 -0.07 19.52 4.22
N SER A 279 1.07 18.80 4.20
CA SER A 279 1.56 18.06 5.38
C SER A 279 1.96 19.01 6.50
N ARG A 280 2.60 20.14 6.17
CA ARG A 280 2.91 21.20 7.13
C ARG A 280 1.64 21.70 7.83
N LYS A 281 0.55 21.99 7.12
CA LYS A 281 -0.71 22.38 7.79
C LYS A 281 -1.33 21.24 8.60
N ALA A 282 -1.26 20.00 8.10
CA ALA A 282 -1.75 18.82 8.81
C ALA A 282 -1.02 18.61 10.15
N ILE A 283 0.28 18.89 10.22
CA ILE A 283 1.08 18.81 11.44
C ILE A 283 0.82 20.02 12.35
N LEU A 284 0.74 21.23 11.80
CA LEU A 284 0.48 22.46 12.56
C LEU A 284 -0.86 22.40 13.31
N GLY A 285 -1.89 21.86 12.66
CA GLY A 285 -3.25 21.86 13.20
C GLY A 285 -3.87 23.26 13.20
N GLY A 286 -4.63 23.56 14.26
CA GLY A 286 -5.43 24.79 14.36
C GLY A 286 -6.58 24.83 13.36
N ARG A 287 -7.02 26.02 12.96
CA ARG A 287 -8.14 26.16 12.03
C ARG A 287 -7.71 26.01 10.58
N CYS A 288 -8.50 25.31 9.77
CA CYS A 288 -8.39 25.33 8.32
C CYS A 288 -8.57 26.74 7.78
N VAL A 289 -7.74 27.14 6.82
CA VAL A 289 -7.68 28.52 6.29
C VAL A 289 -8.90 28.84 5.42
N ASP A 290 -9.44 27.85 4.73
CA ASP A 290 -10.59 27.94 3.85
C ASP A 290 -11.93 27.78 4.57
N THR A 291 -12.07 26.74 5.40
CA THR A 291 -13.35 26.39 6.03
C THR A 291 -13.47 26.84 7.49
N GLY A 292 -12.36 27.19 8.14
CA GLY A 292 -12.34 27.50 9.57
C GLY A 292 -12.50 26.29 10.50
N GLU A 293 -12.67 25.09 9.95
CA GLU A 293 -12.79 23.84 10.72
C GLU A 293 -11.56 23.61 11.61
N ASP A 294 -11.77 23.10 12.82
CA ASP A 294 -10.70 22.85 13.77
C ASP A 294 -10.03 21.50 13.52
N LEU A 295 -8.74 21.52 13.22
CA LEU A 295 -7.90 20.34 13.08
C LEU A 295 -7.42 19.83 14.45
N GLY A 296 -7.54 20.63 15.50
CA GLY A 296 -7.04 20.37 16.84
C GLY A 296 -5.58 20.78 17.02
N ALA A 297 -4.96 20.30 18.11
CA ALA A 297 -3.61 20.69 18.51
C ALA A 297 -2.51 20.24 17.51
N PRO A 298 -1.33 20.90 17.52
CA PRO A 298 -0.19 20.46 16.70
C PRO A 298 0.24 19.02 16.97
N LEU A 299 0.65 18.31 15.92
CA LEU A 299 1.17 16.93 16.01
C LEU A 299 2.69 16.88 16.20
N THR A 300 3.37 18.02 16.36
CA THR A 300 4.83 18.16 16.44
C THR A 300 5.52 17.10 17.30
N LYS A 301 4.99 16.82 18.50
CA LYS A 301 5.57 15.84 19.44
C LYS A 301 5.50 14.38 18.96
N PHE A 302 4.75 14.11 17.91
CA PHE A 302 4.56 12.79 17.32
C PHE A 302 5.28 12.64 15.98
N ILE A 303 5.95 13.70 15.49
CA ILE A 303 6.75 13.65 14.27
C ILE A 303 8.21 13.59 14.66
N ASP A 304 8.90 12.53 14.26
CA ASP A 304 10.35 12.44 14.42
C ASP A 304 11.02 13.29 13.35
N THR A 305 10.94 12.87 12.09
CA THR A 305 11.52 13.60 10.96
C THR A 305 10.48 14.10 9.97
N PHE A 306 10.62 15.36 9.54
CA PHE A 306 9.92 15.92 8.40
C PHE A 306 10.91 16.20 7.25
N VAL A 307 10.61 15.69 6.05
CA VAL A 307 11.38 15.97 4.82
C VAL A 307 10.46 16.60 3.77
N GLY A 308 10.74 17.85 3.39
CA GLY A 308 10.04 18.54 2.31
C GLY A 308 10.84 18.49 1.00
N VAL A 309 10.32 17.80 -0.02
CA VAL A 309 10.96 17.69 -1.34
C VAL A 309 10.23 18.57 -2.35
N ALA A 310 10.95 19.52 -2.96
CA ALA A 310 10.43 20.46 -3.95
C ALA A 310 9.13 21.16 -3.50
N GLY A 311 9.03 21.51 -2.21
CA GLY A 311 7.82 22.10 -1.65
C GLY A 311 7.71 23.59 -1.97
N PRO A 312 6.54 24.13 -2.34
CA PRO A 312 6.36 25.58 -2.54
C PRO A 312 5.97 26.30 -1.23
N ASN A 313 6.88 26.35 -0.24
CA ASN A 313 6.60 26.93 1.09
C ASN A 313 6.48 28.46 1.09
N HIS A 314 7.02 29.13 0.07
CA HIS A 314 6.82 30.58 -0.18
C HIS A 314 6.14 30.83 -1.54
N GLY A 315 5.46 29.80 -2.05
CA GLY A 315 4.69 29.76 -3.29
C GLY A 315 5.49 29.36 -4.52
N ILE A 316 5.01 29.70 -5.72
CA ILE A 316 5.57 29.19 -6.98
C ILE A 316 6.07 30.31 -7.90
N ALA A 317 7.17 30.05 -8.61
CA ALA A 317 7.65 30.87 -9.72
C ALA A 317 7.88 29.97 -10.94
N LEU A 318 6.91 29.94 -11.85
CA LEU A 318 7.02 29.16 -13.08
C LEU A 318 8.16 29.71 -13.95
N GLN A 319 9.12 28.85 -14.26
CA GLN A 319 10.29 29.20 -15.07
C GLN A 319 10.05 28.84 -16.53
N LEU A 320 10.04 29.84 -17.41
CA LEU A 320 10.05 29.69 -18.86
C LEU A 320 11.40 30.19 -19.39
N GLY A 321 12.39 29.30 -19.44
CA GLY A 321 13.78 29.67 -19.72
C GLY A 321 14.38 30.48 -18.56
N ALA A 322 14.94 31.66 -18.85
CA ALA A 322 15.47 32.59 -17.83
C ALA A 322 14.40 33.54 -17.24
N ILE A 323 13.13 33.37 -17.61
CA ILE A 323 12.04 34.29 -17.25
C ILE A 323 11.14 33.61 -16.23
N SER A 324 11.01 34.22 -15.05
CA SER A 324 10.00 33.86 -14.05
C SER A 324 8.67 34.53 -14.41
N ILE A 325 7.64 33.76 -14.73
CA ILE A 325 6.31 34.29 -15.07
C ILE A 325 5.38 34.13 -13.86
N PRO A 326 4.74 35.22 -13.37
CA PRO A 326 3.65 35.10 -12.41
C PRO A 326 2.51 34.32 -13.07
N GLY A 327 2.26 33.09 -12.63
CA GLY A 327 1.14 32.31 -13.16
C GLY A 327 -0.22 32.96 -12.82
N TYR A 328 -1.25 32.56 -13.55
CA TYR A 328 -2.66 32.82 -13.21
C TYR A 328 -3.38 31.46 -13.20
N PHE A 329 -3.25 30.71 -12.11
CA PHE A 329 -3.76 29.34 -11.94
C PHE A 329 -4.59 29.24 -10.66
N ALA A 330 -5.43 28.22 -10.49
CA ALA A 330 -6.20 28.05 -9.25
C ALA A 330 -5.29 27.75 -8.04
N CYS A 331 -4.12 27.14 -8.28
CA CYS A 331 -3.02 27.05 -7.32
C CYS A 331 -2.40 28.42 -6.99
N LEU A 332 -2.91 29.53 -7.49
CA LEU A 332 -2.48 30.90 -7.21
C LEU A 332 -3.65 31.71 -6.59
N HIS A 333 -4.57 31.02 -5.92
CA HIS A 333 -5.62 31.64 -5.13
C HIS A 333 -5.06 32.35 -3.89
N GLN A 334 -5.49 33.59 -3.61
CA GLN A 334 -4.98 34.39 -2.48
C GLN A 334 -5.30 33.78 -1.10
N MET A 335 -6.35 32.96 -0.99
CA MET A 335 -6.76 32.34 0.27
C MET A 335 -6.13 30.96 0.46
N THR A 336 -6.10 30.15 -0.60
CA THR A 336 -5.87 28.68 -0.52
C THR A 336 -4.88 28.17 -1.54
N GLY A 337 -4.23 29.06 -2.29
CA GLY A 337 -3.21 28.72 -3.27
C GLY A 337 -1.82 29.10 -2.79
N LEU A 338 -0.87 28.95 -3.69
CA LEU A 338 0.55 29.26 -3.62
C LEU A 338 0.85 30.62 -4.24
N TYR A 339 -0.10 31.56 -4.17
CA TYR A 339 0.04 32.90 -4.73
C TYR A 339 1.21 33.64 -4.07
N SER A 340 2.16 34.07 -4.91
CA SER A 340 3.28 34.94 -4.51
C SER A 340 3.36 36.21 -5.37
N GLY A 341 2.29 36.53 -6.11
CA GLY A 341 2.33 37.42 -7.28
C GLY A 341 2.74 38.87 -7.00
N VAL A 342 2.40 39.46 -5.84
CA VAL A 342 2.80 40.82 -5.47
C VAL A 342 3.68 40.75 -4.22
N CYS A 343 4.97 40.49 -4.42
CA CYS A 343 5.93 40.44 -3.32
C CYS A 343 5.86 41.72 -2.47
N PRO A 344 5.89 41.63 -1.12
CA PRO A 344 6.21 40.43 -0.32
C PRO A 344 4.99 39.59 0.11
N ALA A 345 3.79 39.81 -0.45
CA ALA A 345 2.58 39.13 0.00
C ALA A 345 2.56 37.65 -0.42
N GLU A 346 2.37 36.77 0.56
CA GLU A 346 2.09 35.34 0.38
C GLU A 346 0.58 35.10 0.56
N SER A 347 0.04 33.98 0.07
CA SER A 347 -1.35 33.59 0.36
C SER A 347 -1.61 33.42 1.86
N MET A 348 -2.87 33.54 2.29
CA MET A 348 -3.20 33.31 3.71
C MET A 348 -2.78 31.92 4.20
N TYR A 349 -2.83 30.91 3.31
CA TYR A 349 -2.38 29.57 3.65
C TYR A 349 -0.88 29.52 3.94
N LEU A 350 -0.07 30.13 3.07
CA LEU A 350 1.37 30.20 3.25
C LEU A 350 1.74 31.02 4.49
N GLN A 351 1.04 32.15 4.72
CA GLN A 351 1.20 32.94 5.94
C GLN A 351 0.88 32.13 7.21
N ASP A 352 -0.17 31.30 7.18
CA ASP A 352 -0.55 30.46 8.32
C ASP A 352 0.51 29.40 8.65
N ILE A 353 0.97 28.64 7.65
CA ILE A 353 2.02 27.62 7.88
C ILE A 353 3.39 28.24 8.17
N ASN A 354 3.67 29.47 7.73
CA ASN A 354 4.94 30.15 8.00
C ASN A 354 4.91 31.01 9.28
N ARG A 355 3.76 31.14 9.96
CA ARG A 355 3.62 31.92 11.20
C ARG A 355 4.36 31.28 12.38
N MET A 356 4.43 29.95 12.40
CA MET A 356 5.11 29.18 13.44
C MET A 356 6.38 28.57 12.85
N ILE A 357 7.40 28.40 13.68
CA ILE A 357 8.71 27.85 13.27
C ILE A 357 8.96 26.52 13.96
N GLY A 358 9.62 25.59 13.26
CA GLY A 358 10.12 24.34 13.84
C GLY A 358 9.06 23.36 14.33
N TYR A 359 7.79 23.53 13.93
CA TYR A 359 6.69 22.70 14.41
C TYR A 359 6.53 21.41 13.59
N GLU A 360 7.22 21.28 12.45
CA GLU A 360 7.07 20.18 11.51
C GLU A 360 7.52 18.84 12.09
N GLY A 361 8.44 18.83 13.05
CA GLY A 361 8.95 17.63 13.72
C GLY A 361 10.21 17.90 14.52
N GLN A 362 10.79 16.87 15.12
CA GLN A 362 12.07 16.98 15.84
C GLN A 362 13.24 17.28 14.90
N GLN A 363 13.25 16.61 13.75
CA GLN A 363 14.16 16.84 12.63
C GLN A 363 13.40 17.37 11.42
N ARG A 364 14.02 18.30 10.69
CA ARG A 364 13.40 19.03 9.60
C ARG A 364 14.42 19.18 8.47
N PHE A 365 14.11 18.63 7.31
CA PHE A 365 14.99 18.70 6.15
C PHE A 365 14.23 19.16 4.91
N THR A 366 14.96 19.78 3.99
CA THR A 366 14.41 20.12 2.68
C THR A 366 15.33 19.65 1.55
N ILE A 367 14.73 19.30 0.41
CA ILE A 367 15.43 18.91 -0.81
C ILE A 367 14.81 19.70 -1.95
N TYR A 368 15.62 20.42 -2.72
CA TYR A 368 15.11 21.22 -3.84
C TYR A 368 16.18 21.46 -4.91
N SER A 369 15.78 22.00 -6.05
CA SER A 369 16.67 22.27 -7.19
C SER A 369 16.65 23.73 -7.60
N ARG A 370 17.81 24.23 -8.05
CA ARG A 370 17.94 25.59 -8.62
C ARG A 370 17.23 25.74 -9.97
N THR A 371 16.98 24.62 -10.65
CA THR A 371 16.34 24.57 -11.98
C THR A 371 14.97 23.90 -11.95
N ASP A 372 14.31 23.86 -10.79
CA ASP A 372 12.93 23.40 -10.70
C ASP A 372 12.02 24.30 -11.54
N GLN A 373 11.49 23.75 -12.63
CA GLN A 373 10.70 24.50 -13.61
C GLN A 373 9.27 24.81 -13.14
N LEU A 374 8.76 24.10 -12.13
CA LEU A 374 7.37 24.23 -11.67
C LEU A 374 7.29 25.10 -10.40
N VAL A 375 8.04 24.75 -9.38
CA VAL A 375 8.05 25.47 -8.11
C VAL A 375 8.98 26.68 -8.17
N GLY A 376 10.05 26.59 -8.95
CA GLY A 376 11.09 27.62 -9.00
C GLY A 376 12.03 27.57 -7.80
N TYR A 377 13.19 28.20 -7.93
CA TYR A 377 14.18 28.28 -6.85
C TYR A 377 13.90 29.43 -5.88
N MET A 378 13.70 30.63 -6.43
CA MET A 378 13.52 31.87 -5.67
C MET A 378 12.15 32.48 -5.92
N VAL A 379 11.44 32.80 -4.84
CA VAL A 379 10.15 33.49 -4.86
C VAL A 379 10.20 34.62 -3.84
N CYS A 380 9.95 35.86 -4.28
CA CYS A 380 10.00 37.05 -3.42
C CYS A 380 11.29 37.19 -2.59
N GLY A 381 12.45 36.87 -3.17
CA GLY A 381 13.75 36.96 -2.50
C GLY A 381 14.01 35.85 -1.47
N LYS A 382 13.14 34.84 -1.38
CA LYS A 382 13.28 33.66 -0.51
C LYS A 382 13.48 32.41 -1.34
N VAL A 383 14.26 31.45 -0.84
CA VAL A 383 14.27 30.10 -1.40
C VAL A 383 12.94 29.45 -1.06
N THR A 384 12.12 29.16 -2.07
CA THR A 384 10.71 28.83 -1.81
C THR A 384 10.53 27.50 -1.09
N SER A 385 11.44 26.55 -1.26
CA SER A 385 11.34 25.22 -0.64
C SER A 385 11.89 25.11 0.76
N GLN A 386 12.62 26.11 1.25
CA GLN A 386 13.12 26.09 2.61
C GLN A 386 11.97 26.13 3.64
N VAL A 387 12.22 25.53 4.80
CA VAL A 387 11.38 25.69 5.99
C VAL A 387 12.21 26.30 7.10
N ALA A 388 11.60 27.16 7.92
CA ALA A 388 12.30 27.82 9.01
C ALA A 388 12.77 26.80 10.06
N ALA A 389 13.98 27.02 10.59
CA ALA A 389 14.63 26.14 11.57
C ALA A 389 14.89 24.69 11.09
N GLN A 390 15.00 24.45 9.78
CA GLN A 390 15.45 23.16 9.26
C GLN A 390 16.86 22.79 9.73
N ASN A 391 17.08 21.51 10.00
CA ASN A 391 18.35 20.91 10.42
C ASN A 391 19.35 20.79 9.26
N GLY A 392 18.87 20.74 8.01
CA GLY A 392 19.73 20.68 6.84
C GLY A 392 18.95 20.70 5.53
N GLU A 393 19.68 20.83 4.42
CA GLU A 393 19.11 20.85 3.08
C GLU A 393 19.99 20.21 2.02
N LYS A 394 19.36 19.57 1.02
CA LYS A 394 20.02 19.15 -0.22
C LYS A 394 19.59 20.05 -1.37
N ILE A 395 20.59 20.66 -2.02
CA ILE A 395 20.36 21.53 -3.18
C ILE A 395 20.96 20.87 -4.42
N TYR A 396 20.11 20.61 -5.41
CA TYR A 396 20.55 20.20 -6.74
C TYR A 396 20.76 21.41 -7.65
N ALA A 397 21.75 21.33 -8.54
CA ALA A 397 22.06 22.40 -9.48
C ALA A 397 21.16 22.38 -10.72
N ASP A 398 20.75 21.20 -11.18
CA ASP A 398 20.29 20.95 -12.55
C ASP A 398 19.09 19.98 -12.64
N LYS A 399 18.47 19.61 -11.51
CA LYS A 399 17.32 18.71 -11.51
C LYS A 399 16.03 19.46 -11.84
N ASN A 400 15.17 18.84 -12.65
CA ASN A 400 13.80 19.30 -12.85
C ASN A 400 12.92 18.89 -11.63
N HIS A 401 11.66 19.31 -11.59
CA HIS A 401 10.74 19.04 -10.46
C HIS A 401 10.67 17.55 -10.10
N ASP A 402 10.39 16.68 -11.08
CA ASP A 402 10.22 15.24 -10.86
C ASP A 402 11.52 14.51 -10.55
N ASN A 403 12.63 14.89 -11.20
CA ASN A 403 13.94 14.31 -10.92
C ASN A 403 14.43 14.70 -9.52
N THR A 404 14.05 15.88 -9.01
CA THR A 404 14.31 16.28 -7.62
C THR A 404 13.67 15.30 -6.63
N TRP A 405 12.52 14.73 -6.97
CA TRP A 405 11.88 13.66 -6.19
C TRP A 405 12.53 12.29 -6.44
N LEU A 406 12.56 11.84 -7.70
CA LEU A 406 12.94 10.47 -8.05
C LEU A 406 14.39 10.14 -7.73
N GLU A 407 15.30 11.11 -7.91
CA GLU A 407 16.74 10.89 -7.71
C GLU A 407 17.21 11.18 -6.28
N SER A 408 16.34 11.68 -5.41
CA SER A 408 16.69 11.99 -4.02
C SER A 408 16.28 10.92 -3.01
N PHE A 409 15.70 9.79 -3.44
CA PHE A 409 15.29 8.71 -2.52
C PHE A 409 16.40 8.26 -1.53
N PRO A 410 17.67 8.06 -1.94
CA PRO A 410 18.73 7.70 -0.99
C PRO A 410 18.97 8.77 0.09
N ILE A 411 18.83 10.04 -0.27
CA ILE A 411 19.02 11.17 0.62
C ILE A 411 17.83 11.30 1.56
N GLN A 412 16.60 11.15 1.05
CA GLN A 412 15.38 11.13 1.86
C GLN A 412 15.46 10.03 2.94
N MET A 413 15.94 8.84 2.59
CA MET A 413 16.15 7.75 3.56
C MET A 413 17.22 8.08 4.60
N SER A 414 18.33 8.70 4.19
CA SER A 414 19.40 9.11 5.12
C SER A 414 18.93 10.20 6.09
N MET A 415 18.09 11.13 5.62
CA MET A 415 17.47 12.16 6.45
C MET A 415 16.53 11.54 7.49
N VAL A 416 15.71 10.57 7.10
CA VAL A 416 14.75 9.90 7.99
C VAL A 416 15.43 8.96 8.99
N ARG A 417 16.34 8.10 8.51
CA ARG A 417 16.94 7.05 9.35
C ARG A 417 18.10 7.57 10.20
N ASP A 418 18.94 8.40 9.61
CA ASP A 418 20.25 8.74 10.17
C ASP A 418 20.34 10.24 10.55
N HIS A 419 19.30 11.03 10.26
CA HIS A 419 19.22 12.47 10.54
C HIS A 419 20.37 13.29 9.94
N VAL A 420 20.87 12.88 8.77
CA VAL A 420 21.98 13.53 8.06
C VAL A 420 21.64 13.95 6.64
N VAL A 421 22.40 14.92 6.14
CA VAL A 421 22.41 15.31 4.73
C VAL A 421 23.71 14.79 4.10
N ILE A 422 23.59 13.93 3.09
CA ILE A 422 24.72 13.33 2.35
C ILE A 422 24.86 13.85 0.92
#